data_AF-A0A7S0W7K3-F1
#
_entry.id   AF-A0A7S0W7K3-F1
#
_cell.length_a   1.000
_cell.length_b   1.000
_cell.length_c   1.000
_cell.angle_alpha   90.00
_cell.angle_beta   90.00
_cell.angle_gamma   90.00
#
_symmetry.space_group_name_H-M   'P 1'
#
loop_
_entity.id
_entity.type
_entity.pdbx_description
1 polymer ?
#
loop_
_entity_poly.entity_id
_entity_poly.type
_entity_poly.pdbx_seq_one_letter_code
_entity_poly.pdbx_strand_id
1 'polypeptide(L)'
;VGMGAGASSASTVQYDDTAKRHSLAEFRRLCPEGKDHLVLSQIRQLQSIEGAPMDMSHLPTLYVLDSDHDGRVTLDELVEFAKLCARKSKDFGSHEYQMQMQGLCTLRMYDALSLEGGVGDFAGWFEALFCEGVPHKAFEGYPGVEFAARDCVHEIHEVTQMDEDYGCSAQRFFDQVQRTGEEQGIMSILDERLDELVPVSVLRLFAKAYAGGFLRLMADLHFRPEPPVS
;
A
#
# COMPACT_ATOMS: atom_id res chain seq x y z
N VAL A 1 9.81 -44.50 -25.01
CA VAL A 1 10.28 -43.26 -24.34
C VAL A 1 9.45 -42.13 -24.90
N GLY A 2 8.57 -41.53 -24.08
CA GLY A 2 7.69 -40.44 -24.50
C GLY A 2 6.28 -40.59 -23.97
N MET A 3 6.05 -40.17 -22.72
CA MET A 3 4.73 -39.80 -22.19
C MET A 3 4.92 -38.83 -21.01
N GLY A 4 4.18 -37.72 -21.01
CA GLY A 4 3.96 -36.91 -19.80
C GLY A 4 3.99 -35.39 -19.98
N ALA A 5 3.12 -34.79 -20.82
CA ALA A 5 2.98 -33.33 -20.93
C ALA A 5 1.52 -32.82 -20.89
N GLY A 6 0.56 -33.63 -20.41
CA GLY A 6 -0.87 -33.31 -20.51
C GLY A 6 -1.58 -32.83 -19.23
N ALA A 7 -0.95 -32.88 -18.06
CA ALA A 7 -1.64 -32.63 -16.77
C ALA A 7 -1.55 -31.18 -16.26
N SER A 8 -0.69 -30.34 -16.84
CA SER A 8 -0.38 -28.99 -16.32
C SER A 8 -1.38 -27.90 -16.73
N SER A 9 -2.06 -28.07 -17.87
CA SER A 9 -2.97 -27.06 -18.42
C SER A 9 -4.34 -27.03 -17.74
N ALA A 10 -4.91 -28.18 -17.41
CA ALA A 10 -6.24 -28.27 -16.79
C ALA A 10 -6.26 -27.77 -15.33
N SER A 11 -5.20 -28.03 -14.56
CA SER A 11 -5.09 -27.57 -13.17
C SER A 11 -4.89 -26.05 -13.06
N THR A 12 -4.21 -25.44 -14.03
CA THR A 12 -3.98 -23.99 -14.07
C THR A 12 -5.27 -23.22 -14.36
N VAL A 13 -6.06 -23.68 -15.34
CA VAL A 13 -7.36 -23.05 -15.69
C VAL A 13 -8.34 -23.08 -14.53
N GLN A 14 -8.41 -24.20 -13.80
CA GLN A 14 -9.33 -24.35 -12.66
C GLN A 14 -8.96 -23.45 -11.45
N TYR A 15 -7.68 -23.18 -11.25
CA TYR A 15 -7.21 -22.27 -10.19
C TYR A 15 -7.51 -20.81 -10.52
N ASP A 16 -7.29 -20.38 -11.76
CA ASP A 16 -7.60 -19.01 -12.21
C ASP A 16 -9.09 -18.68 -12.04
N ASP A 17 -9.97 -19.64 -12.32
CA ASP A 17 -11.41 -19.49 -12.11
C ASP A 17 -11.80 -19.43 -10.62
N THR A 18 -11.01 -20.04 -9.74
CA THR A 18 -11.25 -20.00 -8.29
C THR A 18 -10.80 -18.66 -7.71
N ALA A 19 -9.59 -18.21 -8.06
CA ALA A 19 -9.05 -16.90 -7.68
C ALA A 19 -9.99 -15.77 -8.12
N LYS A 20 -10.44 -15.78 -9.38
CA LYS A 20 -11.37 -14.78 -9.91
C LYS A 20 -12.71 -14.76 -9.18
N ARG A 21 -13.28 -15.93 -8.86
CA ARG A 21 -14.55 -16.03 -8.12
C ARG A 21 -14.41 -15.48 -6.70
N HIS A 22 -13.29 -15.78 -6.03
CA HIS A 22 -13.00 -15.24 -4.69
C HIS A 22 -12.86 -13.71 -4.72
N SER A 23 -12.01 -13.18 -5.61
CA SER A 23 -11.83 -11.73 -5.78
C SER A 23 -13.14 -11.01 -6.05
N LEU A 24 -13.99 -11.56 -6.94
CA LEU A 24 -15.31 -10.99 -7.23
C LEU A 24 -16.26 -11.00 -6.03
N ALA A 25 -16.25 -12.08 -5.24
CA ALA A 25 -17.08 -12.18 -4.04
C ALA A 25 -16.66 -11.17 -2.98
N GLU A 26 -15.36 -11.07 -2.71
CA GLU A 26 -14.81 -10.11 -1.74
C GLU A 26 -14.99 -8.66 -2.18
N PHE A 27 -14.74 -8.37 -3.47
CA PHE A 27 -14.97 -7.04 -4.03
C PHE A 27 -16.43 -6.61 -3.86
N ARG A 28 -17.39 -7.47 -4.20
CA ARG A 28 -18.83 -7.17 -4.01
C ARG A 28 -19.24 -7.03 -2.55
N ARG A 29 -18.56 -7.73 -1.64
CA ARG A 29 -18.83 -7.65 -0.20
C ARG A 29 -18.40 -6.31 0.38
N LEU A 30 -17.30 -5.75 -0.12
CA LEU A 30 -16.64 -4.58 0.46
C LEU A 30 -16.90 -3.28 -0.32
N CYS A 31 -17.11 -3.37 -1.64
CA CYS A 31 -17.32 -2.21 -2.49
C CYS A 31 -18.72 -1.63 -2.27
N PRO A 32 -18.85 -0.37 -1.85
CA PRO A 32 -20.15 0.28 -1.67
C PRO A 32 -20.95 0.33 -2.98
N GLU A 33 -22.28 0.38 -2.86
CA GLU A 33 -23.15 0.52 -4.03
C GLU A 33 -22.83 1.81 -4.79
N GLY A 34 -22.69 1.69 -6.12
CA GLY A 34 -22.34 2.82 -7.00
C GLY A 34 -20.86 3.19 -7.04
N LYS A 35 -19.99 2.46 -6.33
CA LYS A 35 -18.53 2.57 -6.46
C LYS A 35 -17.99 1.43 -7.33
N ASP A 36 -16.83 1.66 -7.92
CA ASP A 36 -16.12 0.75 -8.82
C ASP A 36 -14.71 0.39 -8.32
N HIS A 37 -14.38 0.77 -7.08
CA HIS A 37 -13.09 0.52 -6.45
C HIS A 37 -13.22 0.40 -4.92
N LEU A 38 -12.16 -0.15 -4.30
CA LEU A 38 -11.95 -0.21 -2.87
C LEU A 38 -10.94 0.86 -2.43
N VAL A 39 -11.12 1.41 -1.23
CA VAL A 39 -10.13 2.26 -0.54
C VAL A 39 -9.43 1.48 0.58
N LEU A 40 -8.36 2.03 1.16
CA LEU A 40 -7.51 1.34 2.14
C LEU A 40 -8.30 0.64 3.27
N SER A 41 -9.25 1.32 3.90
CA SER A 41 -10.05 0.76 5.00
C SER A 41 -10.86 -0.47 4.58
N GLN A 42 -11.23 -0.59 3.30
CA GLN A 42 -11.90 -1.77 2.73
C GLN A 42 -10.90 -2.83 2.31
N ILE A 43 -9.77 -2.44 1.70
CA ILE A 43 -8.69 -3.34 1.28
C ILE A 43 -8.16 -4.15 2.48
N ARG A 44 -7.99 -3.50 3.64
CA ARG A 44 -7.55 -4.15 4.89
C ARG A 44 -8.54 -5.20 5.43
N GLN A 45 -9.79 -5.19 4.96
CA GLN A 45 -10.82 -6.17 5.33
C GLN A 45 -10.93 -7.33 4.34
N LEU A 46 -10.10 -7.38 3.29
CA LEU A 46 -10.08 -8.48 2.34
C LEU A 46 -9.68 -9.79 3.02
N GLN A 47 -10.43 -10.84 2.74
CA GLN A 47 -10.08 -12.19 3.16
C GLN A 47 -9.13 -12.82 2.16
N SER A 48 -8.11 -13.52 2.69
CA SER A 48 -7.18 -14.28 1.86
C SER A 48 -7.87 -15.43 1.13
N ILE A 49 -7.32 -15.80 -0.03
CA ILE A 49 -7.73 -17.01 -0.75
C ILE A 49 -7.26 -18.23 0.05
N GLU A 50 -8.07 -19.30 0.09
CA GLU A 50 -7.70 -20.55 0.76
C GLU A 50 -6.36 -21.08 0.21
N GLY A 51 -5.40 -21.32 1.11
CA GLY A 51 -4.05 -21.79 0.75
C GLY A 51 -3.09 -20.71 0.27
N ALA A 52 -3.51 -19.44 0.19
CA ALA A 52 -2.67 -18.30 -0.17
C ALA A 52 -2.91 -17.13 0.81
N PRO A 53 -2.45 -17.25 2.07
CA PRO A 53 -2.57 -16.18 3.07
C PRO A 53 -1.82 -14.92 2.62
N MET A 54 -2.48 -13.78 2.76
CA MET A 54 -1.98 -12.46 2.40
C MET A 54 -2.21 -11.48 3.53
N ASP A 55 -1.20 -10.68 3.83
CA ASP A 55 -1.29 -9.58 4.77
C ASP A 55 -1.52 -8.26 4.01
N MET A 56 -2.74 -7.74 4.13
CA MET A 56 -3.16 -6.47 3.53
C MET A 56 -2.81 -5.25 4.39
N SER A 57 -2.05 -5.43 5.48
CA SER A 57 -1.46 -4.32 6.24
C SER A 57 0.01 -4.07 5.88
N HIS A 58 0.62 -4.95 5.08
CA HIS A 58 2.00 -4.81 4.63
C HIS A 58 2.09 -3.83 3.45
N LEU A 59 2.75 -2.68 3.64
CA LEU A 59 2.80 -1.58 2.66
C LEU A 59 3.25 -2.02 1.25
N PRO A 60 4.32 -2.82 1.05
CA PRO A 60 4.68 -3.31 -0.27
C PRO A 60 3.60 -4.19 -0.92
N THR A 61 2.82 -4.95 -0.12
CA THR A 61 1.70 -5.73 -0.65
C THR A 61 0.64 -4.82 -1.25
N LEU A 62 0.31 -3.73 -0.54
CA LEU A 62 -0.62 -2.70 -1.02
C LEU A 62 -0.11 -2.05 -2.31
N TYR A 63 1.18 -1.72 -2.37
CA TYR A 63 1.81 -1.13 -3.55
C TYR A 63 1.73 -2.01 -4.79
N VAL A 64 1.88 -3.34 -4.65
CA VAL A 64 1.79 -4.26 -5.79
C VAL A 64 0.34 -4.60 -6.16
N LEU A 65 -0.59 -4.47 -5.21
CA LEU A 65 -2.01 -4.70 -5.44
C LEU A 65 -2.63 -3.57 -6.27
N ASP A 66 -2.33 -2.32 -5.94
CA ASP A 66 -2.72 -1.10 -6.65
C ASP A 66 -1.73 -0.86 -7.79
N SER A 67 -2.06 -1.34 -8.98
CA SER A 67 -1.10 -1.50 -10.08
C SER A 67 -0.88 -0.24 -10.90
N ASP A 68 -1.86 0.66 -10.94
CA ASP A 68 -1.73 1.99 -11.54
C ASP A 68 -1.31 3.07 -10.52
N HIS A 69 -1.25 2.69 -9.24
CA HIS A 69 -0.80 3.48 -8.12
C HIS A 69 -1.67 4.73 -7.90
N ASP A 70 -2.99 4.63 -8.09
CA ASP A 70 -3.94 5.73 -7.90
C ASP A 70 -4.52 5.80 -6.47
N GLY A 71 -4.13 4.89 -5.58
CA GLY A 71 -4.60 4.82 -4.19
C GLY A 71 -5.92 4.07 -4.03
N ARG A 72 -6.50 3.56 -5.12
CA ARG A 72 -7.72 2.76 -5.15
C ARG A 72 -7.38 1.36 -5.66
N VAL A 73 -8.26 0.40 -5.40
CA VAL A 73 -8.11 -0.95 -5.95
C VAL A 73 -9.39 -1.36 -6.66
N THR A 74 -9.28 -1.54 -7.96
CA THR A 74 -10.38 -2.01 -8.81
C THR A 74 -10.52 -3.54 -8.74
N LEU A 75 -11.64 -4.06 -9.27
CA LEU A 75 -11.83 -5.51 -9.38
C LEU A 75 -10.76 -6.17 -10.27
N ASP A 76 -10.38 -5.51 -11.36
CA ASP A 76 -9.41 -6.07 -12.31
C ASP A 76 -8.04 -6.23 -11.66
N GLU A 77 -7.61 -5.23 -10.88
CA GLU A 77 -6.38 -5.28 -10.10
C GLU A 77 -6.39 -6.38 -9.04
N LEU A 78 -7.50 -6.50 -8.29
CA LEU A 78 -7.67 -7.57 -7.32
C LEU A 78 -7.62 -8.96 -7.97
N VAL A 79 -8.14 -9.11 -9.20
CA VAL A 79 -8.06 -10.36 -9.97
C VAL A 79 -6.63 -10.61 -10.46
N GLU A 80 -5.93 -9.60 -10.98
CA GLU A 80 -4.54 -9.74 -11.43
C GLU A 80 -3.59 -10.07 -10.28
N PHE A 81 -3.78 -9.44 -9.12
CA PHE A 81 -3.04 -9.75 -7.92
C PHE A 81 -3.34 -11.18 -7.41
N ALA A 82 -4.61 -11.60 -7.43
CA ALA A 82 -4.97 -12.98 -7.09
C ALA A 82 -4.35 -14.02 -8.05
N LYS A 83 -4.24 -13.71 -9.34
CA LYS A 83 -3.52 -14.55 -10.31
C LYS A 83 -2.02 -14.57 -10.02
N LEU A 84 -1.42 -13.45 -9.61
CA LEU A 84 -0.03 -13.41 -9.17
C LEU A 84 0.20 -14.37 -7.99
N CYS A 85 -0.66 -14.29 -6.97
CA CYS A 85 -0.66 -15.21 -5.83
C CYS A 85 -0.75 -16.68 -6.27
N ALA A 86 -1.73 -17.02 -7.12
CA ALA A 86 -1.92 -18.38 -7.61
C ALA A 86 -0.76 -18.92 -8.46
N ARG A 87 -0.06 -18.05 -9.22
CA ARG A 87 1.16 -18.45 -9.92
C ARG A 87 2.28 -18.75 -8.92
N LYS A 88 2.46 -17.88 -7.92
CA LYS A 88 3.52 -18.00 -6.93
C LYS A 88 3.30 -19.10 -5.91
N SER A 89 2.06 -19.52 -5.67
CA SER A 89 1.77 -20.67 -4.80
C SER A 89 2.29 -22.01 -5.34
N LYS A 90 2.66 -22.06 -6.63
CA LYS A 90 3.34 -23.22 -7.24
C LYS A 90 4.85 -23.22 -7.00
N ASP A 91 5.43 -22.03 -6.87
CA ASP A 91 6.86 -21.82 -6.66
C ASP A 91 7.20 -21.86 -5.15
N PHE A 92 6.27 -21.38 -4.32
CA PHE A 92 6.46 -21.16 -2.90
C PHE A 92 5.89 -22.32 -2.08
N GLY A 93 6.62 -22.75 -1.04
CA GLY A 93 6.15 -23.75 -0.10
C GLY A 93 5.01 -23.20 0.77
N SER A 94 4.02 -24.03 1.09
CA SER A 94 2.83 -23.59 1.86
C SER A 94 3.16 -22.96 3.22
N HIS A 95 4.24 -23.39 3.88
CA HIS A 95 4.67 -22.87 5.18
C HIS A 95 5.40 -21.53 5.11
N GLU A 96 5.99 -21.20 3.95
CA GLU A 96 6.78 -19.97 3.75
C GLU A 96 6.08 -19.00 2.80
N TYR A 97 4.91 -19.37 2.27
CA TYR A 97 4.20 -18.66 1.22
C TYR A 97 4.04 -17.18 1.53
N GLN A 98 3.51 -16.84 2.71
CA GLN A 98 3.26 -15.45 3.10
C GLN A 98 4.55 -14.63 3.13
N MET A 99 5.61 -15.15 3.75
CA MET A 99 6.91 -14.48 3.86
C MET A 99 7.55 -14.29 2.47
N GLN A 100 7.53 -15.31 1.62
CA GLN A 100 8.09 -15.23 0.26
C GLN A 100 7.29 -14.26 -0.62
N MET A 101 5.97 -14.23 -0.47
CA MET A 101 5.10 -13.29 -1.19
C MET A 101 5.31 -11.84 -0.71
N GLN A 102 5.42 -11.60 0.59
CA GLN A 102 5.77 -10.28 1.13
C GLN A 102 7.15 -9.84 0.62
N GLY A 103 8.15 -10.72 0.65
CA GLY A 103 9.48 -10.46 0.08
C GLY A 103 9.44 -10.11 -1.41
N LEU A 104 8.64 -10.82 -2.21
CA LEU A 104 8.43 -10.50 -3.62
C LEU A 104 7.83 -9.10 -3.80
N CYS A 105 6.83 -8.73 -3.00
CA CYS A 105 6.23 -7.41 -3.07
C CYS A 105 7.22 -6.31 -2.65
N THR A 106 8.00 -6.54 -1.60
CA THR A 106 9.08 -5.64 -1.16
C THR A 106 10.10 -5.39 -2.25
N LEU A 107 10.53 -6.43 -2.96
CA LEU A 107 11.46 -6.30 -4.09
C LEU A 107 10.86 -5.51 -5.24
N ARG A 108 9.60 -5.76 -5.61
CA ARG A 108 8.91 -5.00 -6.67
C ARG A 108 8.78 -3.51 -6.33
N MET A 109 8.43 -3.19 -5.09
CA MET A 109 8.38 -1.80 -4.63
C MET A 109 9.78 -1.17 -4.64
N TYR A 110 10.82 -1.92 -4.24
CA TYR A 110 12.21 -1.47 -4.30
C TYR A 110 12.68 -1.15 -5.72
N ASP A 111 12.36 -2.02 -6.68
CA ASP A 111 12.70 -1.81 -8.08
C ASP A 111 12.04 -0.53 -8.61
N ALA A 112 10.74 -0.32 -8.32
CA ALA A 112 10.01 0.88 -8.71
C ALA A 112 10.57 2.16 -8.08
N LEU A 113 10.87 2.12 -6.78
CA LEU A 113 11.48 3.24 -6.06
C LEU A 113 12.88 3.60 -6.56
N SER A 114 13.60 2.64 -7.13
CA SER A 114 14.96 2.83 -7.64
C SER A 114 15.00 3.50 -9.02
N LEU A 115 13.86 3.65 -9.69
CA LEU A 115 13.76 4.39 -10.95
C LEU A 115 13.90 5.89 -10.75
N GLU A 116 14.27 6.61 -11.82
CA GLU A 116 14.26 8.06 -11.82
C GLU A 116 12.83 8.57 -11.58
N GLY A 117 12.64 9.39 -10.54
CA GLY A 117 11.32 9.86 -10.12
C GLY A 117 10.53 8.91 -9.22
N GLY A 118 10.98 7.65 -9.04
CA GLY A 118 10.22 6.61 -8.32
C GLY A 118 9.85 6.99 -6.88
N VAL A 119 10.73 7.68 -6.15
CA VAL A 119 10.41 8.22 -4.80
C VAL A 119 9.30 9.28 -4.84
N GLY A 120 9.27 10.09 -5.90
CA GLY A 120 8.22 11.09 -6.11
C GLY A 120 6.87 10.44 -6.41
N ASP A 121 6.87 9.46 -7.30
CA ASP A 121 5.68 8.70 -7.69
C ASP A 121 5.11 7.91 -6.50
N PHE A 122 5.97 7.22 -5.75
CA PHE A 122 5.59 6.57 -4.50
C PHE A 122 4.98 7.54 -3.50
N ALA A 123 5.54 8.75 -3.33
CA ALA A 123 4.97 9.71 -2.40
C ALA A 123 3.59 10.22 -2.84
N GLY A 124 3.34 10.30 -4.16
CA GLY A 124 2.01 10.60 -4.72
C GLY A 124 1.01 9.48 -4.47
N TRP A 125 1.41 8.24 -4.77
CA TRP A 125 0.64 7.04 -4.45
C TRP A 125 0.30 6.92 -2.97
N PHE A 126 1.30 7.10 -2.12
CA PHE A 126 1.17 7.01 -0.67
C PHE A 126 0.13 8.02 -0.16
N GLU A 127 0.19 9.26 -0.63
CA GLU A 127 -0.83 10.25 -0.31
C GLU A 127 -2.22 9.82 -0.76
N ALA A 128 -2.37 9.38 -2.01
CA ALA A 128 -3.65 8.93 -2.55
C ALA A 128 -4.23 7.78 -1.71
N LEU A 129 -3.44 6.74 -1.43
CA LEU A 129 -3.85 5.57 -0.66
C LEU A 129 -4.46 5.92 0.71
N PHE A 130 -3.85 6.85 1.45
CA PHE A 130 -4.29 7.22 2.80
C PHE A 130 -5.32 8.36 2.82
N CYS A 131 -5.46 9.14 1.74
CA CYS A 131 -6.33 10.32 1.72
C CYS A 131 -7.60 10.16 0.86
N GLU A 132 -7.65 9.21 -0.08
CA GLU A 132 -8.74 9.04 -1.05
C GLU A 132 -10.14 8.87 -0.43
N GLY A 133 -10.23 8.32 0.79
CA GLY A 133 -11.49 8.14 1.52
C GLY A 133 -11.86 9.28 2.47
N VAL A 134 -11.00 10.30 2.63
CA VAL A 134 -11.10 11.28 3.70
C VAL A 134 -11.33 12.68 3.13
N PRO A 135 -12.36 13.42 3.57
CA PRO A 135 -12.61 14.76 3.06
C PRO A 135 -11.44 15.70 3.38
N HIS A 136 -10.81 16.26 2.35
CA HIS A 136 -9.82 17.32 2.52
C HIS A 136 -10.52 18.57 3.06
N LYS A 137 -9.93 19.18 4.08
CA LYS A 137 -10.39 20.47 4.61
C LYS A 137 -9.46 21.57 4.13
N ALA A 138 -10.04 22.67 3.68
CA ALA A 138 -9.34 23.90 3.38
C ALA A 138 -9.86 25.01 4.30
N PHE A 139 -8.96 25.90 4.71
CA PHE A 139 -9.27 27.00 5.61
C PHE A 139 -8.82 28.32 5.00
N GLU A 140 -9.63 29.37 5.15
CA GLU A 140 -9.33 30.70 4.59
C GLU A 140 -7.99 31.28 5.08
N GLY A 141 -7.60 30.97 6.32
CA GLY A 141 -6.32 31.39 6.90
C GLY A 141 -5.08 30.65 6.36
N TYR A 142 -5.27 29.57 5.57
CA TYR A 142 -4.20 28.72 5.04
C TYR A 142 -4.44 28.43 3.56
N PRO A 143 -4.36 29.47 2.69
CA PRO A 143 -4.66 29.30 1.27
C PRO A 143 -3.69 28.32 0.60
N GLY A 144 -4.24 27.35 -0.11
CA GLY A 144 -3.46 26.32 -0.82
C GLY A 144 -2.92 25.19 0.06
N VAL A 145 -3.29 25.15 1.35
CA VAL A 145 -2.95 24.05 2.24
C VAL A 145 -4.17 23.14 2.40
N GLU A 146 -3.98 21.87 2.03
CA GLU A 146 -4.96 20.82 2.28
C GLU A 146 -4.61 20.09 3.57
N PHE A 147 -5.65 19.76 4.34
CA PHE A 147 -5.51 19.09 5.61
C PHE A 147 -6.17 17.71 5.59
N ALA A 148 -5.43 16.72 6.10
CA ALA A 148 -5.90 15.36 6.37
C ALA A 148 -6.26 15.21 7.86
N ALA A 149 -7.19 14.31 8.16
CA ALA A 149 -7.62 14.02 9.53
C ALA A 149 -6.59 13.15 10.27
N ARG A 150 -6.64 13.18 11.61
CA ARG A 150 -5.85 12.29 12.47
C ARG A 150 -5.95 10.81 12.06
N ASP A 151 -7.13 10.36 11.63
CA ASP A 151 -7.33 8.97 11.20
C ASP A 151 -6.40 8.55 10.05
N CYS A 152 -6.13 9.43 9.07
CA CYS A 152 -5.15 9.16 8.01
C CYS A 152 -3.75 8.92 8.60
N VAL A 153 -3.36 9.71 9.60
CA VAL A 153 -2.06 9.59 10.26
C VAL A 153 -1.97 8.30 11.07
N HIS A 154 -3.08 7.89 11.68
CA HIS A 154 -3.17 6.62 12.39
C HIS A 154 -3.05 5.42 11.44
N GLU A 155 -3.73 5.46 10.28
CA GLU A 155 -3.59 4.43 9.27
C GLU A 155 -2.16 4.34 8.71
N ILE A 156 -1.52 5.49 8.46
CA ILE A 156 -0.11 5.54 8.09
C ILE A 156 0.75 4.88 9.16
N HIS A 157 0.54 5.23 10.43
CA HIS A 157 1.28 4.69 11.57
C HIS A 157 1.19 3.15 11.65
N GLU A 158 -0.02 2.61 11.52
CA GLU A 158 -0.27 1.16 11.56
C GLU A 158 0.36 0.44 10.36
N VAL A 159 0.15 0.94 9.14
CA VAL A 159 0.63 0.29 7.90
C VAL A 159 2.16 0.35 7.79
N THR A 160 2.77 1.41 8.33
CA THR A 160 4.23 1.55 8.38
C THR A 160 4.86 0.95 9.64
N GLN A 161 4.08 0.30 10.51
CA GLN A 161 4.53 -0.41 11.72
C GLN A 161 5.46 0.43 12.61
N MET A 162 5.10 1.70 12.78
CA MET A 162 5.97 2.69 13.44
C MET A 162 6.20 2.40 14.93
N ASP A 163 5.27 1.71 15.58
CA ASP A 163 5.43 1.30 16.98
C ASP A 163 6.37 0.11 17.10
N GLU A 164 6.18 -0.92 16.28
CA GLU A 164 6.99 -2.13 16.29
C GLU A 164 8.45 -1.86 15.90
N ASP A 165 8.67 -1.07 14.85
CA ASP A 165 10.01 -0.85 14.28
C ASP A 165 10.78 0.27 14.99
N TYR A 166 10.07 1.29 15.50
CA TYR A 166 10.69 2.50 16.03
C TYR A 166 10.27 2.87 17.46
N GLY A 167 9.35 2.13 18.09
CA GLY A 167 8.82 2.47 19.41
C GLY A 167 8.13 3.83 19.44
N CYS A 168 7.56 4.25 18.31
CA CYS A 168 6.86 5.52 18.18
C CYS A 168 5.36 5.28 18.25
N SER A 169 4.71 5.69 19.34
CA SER A 169 3.26 5.58 19.45
C SER A 169 2.52 6.46 18.44
N ALA A 170 1.28 6.10 18.09
CA ALA A 170 0.48 6.84 17.13
C ALA A 170 0.30 8.33 17.51
N GLN A 171 0.06 8.63 18.80
CA GLN A 171 -0.03 10.02 19.27
C GLN A 171 1.29 10.77 19.05
N ARG A 172 2.42 10.16 19.41
CA ARG A 172 3.74 10.79 19.24
C ARG A 172 4.06 11.02 17.76
N PHE A 173 3.65 10.10 16.89
CA PHE A 173 3.79 10.25 15.45
C PHE A 173 2.92 11.42 14.93
N PHE A 174 1.65 11.47 15.34
CA PHE A 174 0.75 12.58 15.00
C PHE A 174 1.29 13.95 15.44
N ASP A 175 1.75 14.05 16.69
CA ASP A 175 2.34 15.28 17.23
C ASP A 175 3.57 15.73 16.42
N GLN A 176 4.38 14.79 15.92
CA GLN A 176 5.54 15.09 15.06
C GLN A 176 5.12 15.63 13.70
N VAL A 177 4.09 15.06 13.09
CA VAL A 177 3.54 15.53 11.80
C VAL A 177 2.95 16.94 11.97
N GLN A 178 2.16 17.18 13.02
CA GLN A 178 1.63 18.52 13.32
C GLN A 178 2.74 19.54 13.54
N ARG A 179 3.68 19.23 14.44
CA ARG A 179 4.83 20.10 14.71
C ARG A 179 5.62 20.42 13.44
N THR A 180 5.78 19.47 12.53
CA THR A 180 6.46 19.70 11.25
C THR A 180 5.70 20.71 10.38
N GLY A 181 4.36 20.66 10.38
CA GLY A 181 3.53 21.68 9.73
C GLY A 181 3.66 23.06 10.38
N GLU A 182 3.71 23.12 11.71
CA GLU A 182 3.90 24.37 12.47
C GLU A 182 5.26 25.00 12.16
N GLU A 183 6.32 24.20 12.16
CA GLU A 183 7.69 24.64 11.84
C GLU A 183 7.81 25.13 10.39
N GLN A 184 6.99 24.61 9.48
CA GLN A 184 6.88 25.09 8.09
C GLN A 184 6.00 26.33 7.93
N GLY A 185 5.31 26.78 8.99
CA GLY A 185 4.42 27.93 8.96
C GLY A 185 3.14 27.71 8.14
N ILE A 186 2.77 26.45 7.88
CA ILE A 186 1.57 26.08 7.10
C ILE A 186 0.40 25.62 7.99
N MET A 187 0.60 25.63 9.30
CA MET A 187 -0.44 25.51 10.33
C MET A 187 -0.03 26.28 11.58
N SER A 188 -1.00 26.67 12.42
CA SER A 188 -0.75 27.39 13.68
C SER A 188 -1.22 26.59 14.87
N ILE A 189 -0.38 26.50 15.90
CA ILE A 189 -0.71 25.90 17.20
C ILE A 189 -1.83 26.63 17.95
N LEU A 190 -2.11 27.88 17.58
CA LEU A 190 -3.14 28.70 18.24
C LEU A 190 -4.53 28.52 17.62
N ASP A 191 -4.64 27.76 16.52
CA ASP A 191 -5.89 27.55 15.81
C ASP A 191 -6.48 26.17 16.16
N GLU A 192 -7.35 26.14 17.18
CA GLU A 192 -7.99 24.92 17.72
C GLU A 192 -8.74 24.10 16.64
N ARG A 193 -9.10 24.71 15.51
CA ARG A 193 -9.73 23.99 14.38
C ARG A 193 -8.79 22.97 13.74
N LEU A 194 -7.49 23.10 13.96
CA LEU A 194 -6.44 22.26 13.39
C LEU A 194 -5.94 21.16 14.34
N ASP A 195 -6.45 21.09 15.57
CA ASP A 195 -5.98 20.16 16.62
C ASP A 195 -6.01 18.68 16.19
N GLU A 196 -6.96 18.33 15.31
CA GLU A 196 -7.17 16.96 14.81
C GLU A 196 -6.79 16.80 13.33
N LEU A 197 -6.01 17.76 12.80
CA LEU A 197 -5.65 17.84 11.41
C LEU A 197 -4.14 17.99 11.21
N VAL A 198 -3.66 17.53 10.06
CA VAL A 198 -2.28 17.71 9.60
C VAL A 198 -2.24 18.16 8.14
N PRO A 199 -1.25 18.94 7.70
CA PRO A 199 -1.12 19.29 6.29
C PRO A 199 -0.73 18.07 5.46
N VAL A 200 -1.43 17.84 4.35
CA VAL A 200 -1.16 16.73 3.41
C VAL A 200 0.27 16.79 2.87
N SER A 201 0.81 18.00 2.65
CA SER A 201 2.19 18.20 2.22
C SER A 201 3.23 17.62 3.19
N VAL A 202 2.92 17.56 4.50
CA VAL A 202 3.80 16.96 5.50
C VAL A 202 3.76 15.43 5.41
N LEU A 203 2.59 14.84 5.12
CA LEU A 203 2.47 13.39 4.86
C LEU A 203 3.27 12.99 3.63
N ARG A 204 3.19 13.77 2.55
CA ARG A 204 4.02 13.58 1.35
C ARG A 204 5.51 13.69 1.65
N LEU A 205 5.92 14.63 2.51
CA LEU A 205 7.31 14.76 2.97
C LEU A 205 7.76 13.52 3.74
N PHE A 206 6.92 13.02 4.65
CA PHE A 206 7.16 11.78 5.38
C PHE A 206 7.33 10.59 4.41
N ALA A 207 6.44 10.42 3.44
CA ALA A 207 6.51 9.33 2.46
C ALA A 207 7.84 9.35 1.68
N LYS A 208 8.31 10.53 1.25
CA LYS A 208 9.62 10.67 0.59
C LYS A 208 10.78 10.27 1.53
N ALA A 209 10.73 10.70 2.78
CA ALA A 209 11.75 10.37 3.77
C ALA A 209 11.77 8.86 4.06
N TYR A 210 10.60 8.24 4.20
CA TYR A 210 10.42 6.81 4.38
C TYR A 210 11.00 6.02 3.20
N ALA A 211 10.60 6.33 1.97
CA ALA A 211 11.11 5.69 0.76
C ALA A 211 12.63 5.85 0.61
N GLY A 212 13.16 7.06 0.90
CA GLY A 212 14.61 7.29 0.92
C GLY A 212 15.34 6.47 1.99
N GLY A 213 14.73 6.27 3.16
CA GLY A 213 15.24 5.38 4.21
C GLY A 213 15.24 3.93 3.75
N PHE A 214 14.15 3.46 3.16
CA PHE A 214 14.00 2.13 2.62
C PHE A 214 15.04 1.82 1.53
N LEU A 215 15.24 2.72 0.56
CA LEU A 215 16.27 2.58 -0.47
C LEU A 215 17.68 2.41 0.11
N ARG A 216 18.02 3.22 1.13
CA ARG A 216 19.32 3.11 1.83
C ARG A 216 19.47 1.76 2.53
N LEU A 217 18.44 1.32 3.24
CA LEU A 217 18.42 0.01 3.91
C LEU A 217 18.65 -1.12 2.90
N MET A 218 17.93 -1.12 1.78
CA MET A 218 18.08 -2.14 0.74
C MET A 218 19.49 -2.14 0.13
N ALA A 219 20.09 -0.96 -0.08
CA ALA A 219 21.46 -0.83 -0.55
C ALA A 219 22.49 -1.36 0.48
N ASP A 220 22.29 -1.09 1.76
CA ASP A 220 23.14 -1.58 2.85
C ASP A 220 23.08 -3.10 2.97
N LEU A 221 21.93 -3.71 2.65
CA LEU A 221 21.74 -5.16 2.53
C LEU A 221 22.27 -5.74 1.20
N HIS A 222 22.90 -4.92 0.36
CA HIS A 222 23.48 -5.29 -0.93
C HIS A 222 22.48 -5.80 -1.98
N PHE A 223 21.19 -5.44 -1.86
CA PHE A 223 20.25 -5.63 -2.97
C PHE A 223 20.61 -4.71 -4.14
N ARG A 224 20.26 -5.16 -5.34
CA ARG A 224 20.40 -4.38 -6.58
C ARG A 224 19.06 -4.38 -7.28
N PRO A 225 18.57 -3.21 -7.74
CA PRO A 225 17.29 -3.16 -8.42
C PRO A 225 17.38 -3.92 -9.75
N GLU A 226 16.34 -4.68 -10.07
CA GLU A 226 16.24 -5.32 -11.39
C GLU A 226 15.84 -4.28 -12.45
N PRO A 227 16.42 -4.33 -13.66
CA PRO A 227 16.00 -3.46 -14.73
C PRO A 227 14.54 -3.76 -15.12
N PRO A 228 13.76 -2.76 -15.53
CA PRO A 228 12.38 -2.97 -15.97
C PRO A 228 12.35 -3.97 -17.12
N VAL A 229 11.49 -4.98 -17.00
CA VAL A 229 11.27 -5.98 -18.06
C VAL A 229 10.49 -5.28 -19.18
N SER A 230 11.18 -4.99 -20.27
CA SER A 230 10.64 -4.39 -21.50
C SER A 230 9.62 -5.26 -22.20
#